data_AF-A0A421BIE4-F1
#
_entry.id   AF-A0A421BIE4-F1
#
_cell.length_a   1.000
_cell.length_b   1.000
_cell.length_c   1.000
_cell.angle_alpha   90.00
_cell.angle_beta   90.00
_cell.angle_gamma   90.00
#
_symmetry.space_group_name_H-M   'P 1'
#
loop_
_entity.id
_entity.type
_entity.pdbx_description
1 polymer ?
#
loop_
_entity_poly.entity_id
_entity_poly.type
_entity_poly.pdbx_seq_one_letter_code
_entity_poly.pdbx_strand_id
1 'polypeptide(L)'
;MDFATLRGASYVLAHTPDMIMQNGTTQTVERQVNPDSEYLKKLPEHIRSYEEVVNYAPNQTYIENMHYSELKALPQPWWKEKVEGKRYSKRGEIMPELEFYGLICLADVFETCFLEESFAEEVKSALAQHELYKDDVEKLKQVESLEYIQKHVDEYASEPLYYKGKLVGCVNRAHEIDVNLSAHVMLENLVVKASGVLALRHMFKDNHVDPSEVDYVIECSEEACGDMNQRGGGNFAKSIAELAGCSNATGSDIRGFCAAPTHALITAASLVRAETHRMVAVVAGGCTAKLGMNGKSHVDKDMPVLEDCVAGVAFLLGPNDGVHPVVRTDLVGKHTVSSGASPQAVMTTLVAKVLDKAGITVNDIDAYSVEMQNPDITKPAGAGDVPTANLKMIGAIGVLRKEMERKELKDFLDRKAIPGWAPTQGHIPSGVPYLGFALDDLTTGDKNRVMIVGKGSLFLGRMTNLFDGVSVIIERNSGEMAKEEAGVSEDLKTVIKAEVANAMRNFAQTLAE
;
A
#
# COMPACT_ATOMS: atom_id res chain seq x y z
N MET A 1 -13.77 9.41 -24.08
CA MET A 1 -13.08 8.14 -23.78
C MET A 1 -13.25 7.92 -22.31
N ASP A 2 -13.75 6.75 -21.93
CA ASP A 2 -14.04 6.48 -20.53
C ASP A 2 -12.77 6.06 -19.79
N PHE A 3 -12.55 6.64 -18.61
CA PHE A 3 -11.37 6.39 -17.79
C PHE A 3 -11.82 5.70 -16.50
N ALA A 4 -10.97 4.82 -15.97
CA ALA A 4 -11.24 4.18 -14.69
C ALA A 4 -11.33 5.21 -13.56
N THR A 5 -12.14 4.90 -12.56
CA THR A 5 -12.30 5.71 -11.35
C THR A 5 -11.66 5.04 -10.15
N LEU A 6 -11.09 5.85 -9.25
CA LEU A 6 -10.62 5.43 -7.94
C LEU A 6 -11.82 5.40 -6.98
N ARG A 7 -12.22 4.22 -6.52
CA ARG A 7 -13.50 4.03 -5.79
C ARG A 7 -13.35 3.77 -4.30
N GLY A 8 -12.15 3.42 -3.86
CA GLY A 8 -11.91 3.12 -2.45
C GLY A 8 -10.43 3.10 -2.12
N ALA A 9 -10.12 3.33 -0.86
CA ALA A 9 -8.78 3.26 -0.30
C ALA A 9 -8.85 2.77 1.16
N SER A 10 -7.78 2.11 1.61
CA SER A 10 -7.59 1.62 2.97
C SER A 10 -6.10 1.64 3.30
N TYR A 11 -5.79 1.95 4.55
CA TYR A 11 -4.46 2.10 5.12
C TYR A 11 -4.44 1.50 6.51
N VAL A 12 -3.54 0.55 6.75
CA VAL A 12 -3.46 -0.17 8.02
C VAL A 12 -2.04 -0.17 8.56
N LEU A 13 -1.91 -0.16 9.88
CA LEU A 13 -0.64 -0.33 10.58
C LEU A 13 -0.82 -1.48 11.58
N ALA A 14 0.14 -2.39 11.65
CA ALA A 14 0.27 -3.34 12.75
C ALA A 14 1.49 -2.95 13.56
N HIS A 15 1.29 -2.61 14.83
CA HIS A 15 2.39 -2.32 15.75
C HIS A 15 3.07 -3.63 16.16
N THR A 16 4.36 -3.78 15.86
CA THR A 16 5.10 -5.04 16.00
C THR A 16 6.44 -4.82 16.71
N PRO A 17 6.43 -4.40 18.00
CA PRO A 17 7.62 -4.02 18.74
C PRO A 17 8.64 -5.16 18.87
N ASP A 18 8.21 -6.40 19.12
CA ASP A 18 9.13 -7.53 19.27
C ASP A 18 9.77 -7.91 17.92
N MET A 19 9.04 -7.78 16.81
CA MET A 19 9.58 -8.04 15.46
C MET A 19 10.71 -7.07 15.05
N ILE A 20 10.76 -5.86 15.61
CA ILE A 20 11.90 -4.94 15.40
C ILE A 20 13.19 -5.61 15.87
N MET A 21 13.15 -6.18 17.08
CA MET A 21 14.32 -6.80 17.71
C MET A 21 14.73 -8.06 16.96
N GLN A 22 13.76 -8.88 16.58
CA GLN A 22 14.01 -10.25 16.11
C GLN A 22 14.16 -10.36 14.60
N ASN A 23 13.45 -9.54 13.83
CA ASN A 23 13.30 -9.75 12.38
C ASN A 23 13.74 -8.56 11.53
N GLY A 24 13.87 -7.35 12.10
CA GLY A 24 14.41 -6.18 11.41
C GLY A 24 15.83 -6.42 10.88
N THR A 25 16.10 -6.09 9.61
CA THR A 25 17.39 -6.41 8.97
C THR A 25 18.56 -5.72 9.67
N THR A 26 18.39 -4.48 10.12
CA THR A 26 19.45 -3.75 10.84
C THR A 26 19.83 -4.45 12.14
N GLN A 27 18.85 -4.97 12.87
CA GLN A 27 19.00 -5.60 14.18
C GLN A 27 19.57 -7.01 14.04
N THR A 28 19.07 -7.78 13.07
CA THR A 28 19.56 -9.15 12.82
C THR A 28 21.00 -9.14 12.32
N VAL A 29 21.35 -8.24 11.39
CA VAL A 29 22.74 -8.08 10.92
C VAL A 29 23.66 -7.59 12.04
N GLU A 30 23.23 -6.60 12.85
CA GLU A 30 24.05 -6.16 13.99
C GLU A 30 24.28 -7.30 14.98
N ARG A 31 23.24 -8.10 15.28
CA ARG A 31 23.36 -9.24 16.19
C ARG A 31 24.35 -10.29 15.69
N GLN A 32 24.39 -10.52 14.38
CA GLN A 32 25.35 -11.46 13.76
C GLN A 32 26.79 -10.95 13.81
N VAL A 33 26.99 -9.64 13.58
CA VAL A 33 28.33 -9.05 13.46
C VAL A 33 28.90 -8.60 14.81
N ASN A 34 28.04 -8.11 15.71
CA ASN A 34 28.39 -7.54 17.01
C ASN A 34 27.27 -7.81 18.05
N PRO A 35 27.18 -9.06 18.56
CA PRO A 35 26.12 -9.46 19.50
C PRO A 35 26.00 -8.57 20.74
N ASP A 36 27.13 -8.06 21.24
CA ASP A 36 27.22 -7.23 22.45
C ASP A 36 27.16 -5.71 22.15
N SER A 37 26.67 -5.32 20.97
CA SER A 37 26.63 -3.90 20.58
C SER A 37 25.84 -3.06 21.58
N GLU A 38 26.36 -1.86 21.88
CA GLU A 38 25.66 -0.89 22.73
C GLU A 38 24.33 -0.45 22.13
N TYR A 39 24.21 -0.48 20.79
CA TYR A 39 22.96 -0.24 20.09
C TYR A 39 21.88 -1.25 20.48
N LEU A 40 22.16 -2.56 20.37
CA LEU A 40 21.17 -3.59 20.68
C LEU A 40 20.77 -3.60 22.16
N LYS A 41 21.69 -3.23 23.07
CA LYS A 41 21.39 -3.12 24.51
C LYS A 41 20.44 -1.96 24.81
N LYS A 42 20.61 -0.82 24.15
CA LYS A 42 19.78 0.38 24.35
C LYS A 42 18.45 0.31 23.62
N LEU A 43 18.42 -0.33 22.45
CA LEU A 43 17.25 -0.36 21.56
C LEU A 43 15.91 -0.64 22.27
N PRO A 44 15.79 -1.58 23.23
CA PRO A 44 14.53 -1.82 23.96
C PRO A 44 13.97 -0.58 24.68
N GLU A 45 14.82 0.34 25.12
CA GLU A 45 14.42 1.59 25.79
C GLU A 45 13.81 2.62 24.82
N HIS A 46 13.99 2.41 23.51
CA HIS A 46 13.51 3.30 22.45
C HIS A 46 12.29 2.74 21.69
N ILE A 47 11.80 1.55 22.05
CA ILE A 47 10.61 0.96 21.44
C ILE A 47 9.37 1.58 22.08
N ARG A 48 8.46 2.06 21.23
CA ARG A 48 7.21 2.70 21.68
C ARG A 48 6.22 1.69 22.21
N SER A 49 5.41 2.13 23.16
CA SER A 49 4.18 1.43 23.54
C SER A 49 3.13 1.57 22.45
N TYR A 50 2.16 0.65 22.41
CA TYR A 50 1.02 0.73 21.50
C TYR A 50 0.24 2.06 21.64
N GLU A 51 0.11 2.57 22.87
CA GLU A 51 -0.55 3.84 23.14
C GLU A 51 0.18 5.02 22.50
N GLU A 52 1.52 5.03 22.52
CA GLU A 52 2.31 6.06 21.85
C GLU A 52 2.21 5.96 20.32
N VAL A 53 2.15 4.74 19.77
CA VAL A 53 1.95 4.51 18.33
C VAL A 53 0.58 5.01 17.87
N VAL A 54 -0.47 4.76 18.64
CA VAL A 54 -1.83 5.26 18.35
C VAL A 54 -1.86 6.79 18.45
N ASN A 55 -1.24 7.37 19.47
CA ASN A 55 -1.24 8.82 19.72
C ASN A 55 -0.19 9.60 18.90
N TYR A 56 0.37 9.01 17.85
CA TYR A 56 1.33 9.63 16.96
C TYR A 56 0.64 10.21 15.71
N ALA A 57 0.76 11.54 15.51
CA ALA A 57 0.01 12.26 14.49
C ALA A 57 0.20 11.75 13.05
N PRO A 58 1.42 11.38 12.60
CA PRO A 58 1.60 10.73 11.29
C PRO A 58 0.87 9.41 11.13
N ASN A 59 0.76 8.58 12.18
CA ASN A 59 0.01 7.34 12.11
C ASN A 59 -1.49 7.60 12.02
N GLN A 60 -2.01 8.59 12.75
CA GLN A 60 -3.40 9.03 12.63
C GLN A 60 -3.69 9.67 11.27
N THR A 61 -2.70 10.32 10.64
CA THR A 61 -2.80 10.82 9.27
C THR A 61 -2.77 9.68 8.25
N TYR A 62 -1.95 8.65 8.50
CA TYR A 62 -1.84 7.48 7.62
C TYR A 62 -3.15 6.71 7.49
N ILE A 63 -3.85 6.47 8.61
CA ILE A 63 -5.18 5.85 8.59
C ILE A 63 -6.31 6.86 8.37
N GLU A 64 -6.01 8.15 8.17
CA GLU A 64 -6.97 9.23 7.91
C GLU A 64 -7.99 9.56 9.01
N ASN A 65 -7.57 9.43 10.28
CA ASN A 65 -8.26 10.08 11.41
C ASN A 65 -7.90 11.56 11.55
N MET A 66 -6.79 11.99 10.97
CA MET A 66 -6.31 13.38 10.96
C MET A 66 -6.03 13.81 9.51
N HIS A 67 -6.48 15.00 9.11
CA HIS A 67 -6.19 15.52 7.78
C HIS A 67 -4.73 16.01 7.69
N TYR A 68 -4.07 15.83 6.54
CA TYR A 68 -2.65 16.23 6.38
C TYR A 68 -2.41 17.74 6.60
N SER A 69 -3.42 18.59 6.46
CA SER A 69 -3.30 20.02 6.77
C SER A 69 -3.20 20.29 8.27
N GLU A 70 -3.85 19.46 9.10
CA GLU A 70 -3.73 19.52 10.55
C GLU A 70 -2.33 19.06 10.98
N LEU A 71 -1.83 17.96 10.40
CA LEU A 71 -0.45 17.50 10.60
C LEU A 71 0.57 18.58 10.22
N LYS A 72 0.36 19.28 9.10
CA LYS A 72 1.21 20.40 8.64
C LYS A 72 1.26 21.56 9.64
N ALA A 73 0.18 21.79 10.39
CA ALA A 73 0.10 22.86 11.37
C ALA A 73 0.80 22.52 12.70
N LEU A 74 1.06 21.23 12.97
CA LEU A 74 1.77 20.80 14.18
C LEU A 74 3.27 21.14 14.09
N PRO A 75 3.90 21.53 15.21
CA PRO A 75 5.34 21.73 15.25
C PRO A 75 6.08 20.41 15.04
N GLN A 76 7.17 20.45 14.26
CA GLN A 76 8.07 19.31 14.09
C GLN A 76 9.22 19.35 15.12
N PRO A 77 9.77 18.19 15.53
CA PRO A 77 9.36 16.85 15.09
C PRO A 77 8.11 16.36 15.82
N TRP A 78 7.24 15.65 15.11
CA TRP A 78 5.92 15.25 15.63
C TRP A 78 5.97 14.17 16.69
N TRP A 79 7.04 13.37 16.78
CA TRP A 79 7.16 12.35 17.83
C TRP A 79 7.27 12.95 19.24
N LYS A 80 7.53 14.26 19.35
CA LYS A 80 7.50 15.01 20.62
C LYS A 80 6.10 15.54 20.96
N GLU A 81 5.21 15.57 19.98
CA GLU A 81 3.85 16.05 20.12
C GLU A 81 2.91 14.87 20.38
N LYS A 82 1.94 15.06 21.28
CA LYS A 82 0.91 14.06 21.54
C LYS A 82 -0.41 14.50 20.93
N VAL A 83 -1.07 13.60 20.23
CA VAL A 83 -2.45 13.78 19.77
C VAL A 83 -3.34 12.72 20.41
N GLU A 84 -4.64 12.98 20.52
CA GLU A 84 -5.60 11.96 20.96
C GLU A 84 -5.97 11.09 19.75
N GLY A 85 -5.23 10.00 19.57
CA GLY A 85 -5.42 9.06 18.47
C GLY A 85 -6.48 8.00 18.74
N LYS A 86 -6.93 7.35 17.66
CA LYS A 86 -7.84 6.21 17.73
C LYS A 86 -7.26 5.02 16.99
N ARG A 87 -7.64 3.83 17.45
CA ARG A 87 -7.31 2.56 16.81
C ARG A 87 -7.88 2.47 15.40
N TYR A 88 -9.18 2.72 15.26
CA TYR A 88 -9.92 2.59 14.00
C TYR A 88 -10.13 3.95 13.34
N SER A 89 -10.28 3.94 12.02
CA SER A 89 -10.69 5.09 11.22
C SER A 89 -11.77 4.69 10.21
N LYS A 90 -12.11 5.61 9.30
CA LYS A 90 -12.97 5.33 8.15
C LYS A 90 -12.25 4.64 6.98
N ARG A 91 -10.95 4.37 7.11
CA ARG A 91 -10.07 3.84 6.05
C ARG A 91 -9.04 2.85 6.62
N GLY A 92 -9.36 2.12 7.69
CA GLY A 92 -8.47 1.13 8.29
C GLY A 92 -8.24 1.24 9.79
N GLU A 93 -7.08 0.75 10.25
CA GLU A 93 -6.77 0.63 11.68
C GLU A 93 -5.28 0.62 12.01
N ILE A 94 -4.98 0.82 13.30
CA ILE A 94 -3.70 0.49 13.96
C ILE A 94 -3.93 -0.75 14.82
N MET A 95 -3.51 -1.92 14.35
CA MET A 95 -3.67 -3.21 15.04
C MET A 95 -2.54 -3.45 16.05
N PRO A 96 -2.82 -3.95 17.26
CA PRO A 96 -1.79 -4.37 18.21
C PRO A 96 -1.15 -5.71 17.81
N GLU A 97 0.10 -5.92 18.23
CA GLU A 97 0.91 -7.11 17.91
C GLU A 97 0.24 -8.44 18.23
N LEU A 98 -0.48 -8.52 19.35
CA LEU A 98 -1.21 -9.72 19.79
C LEU A 98 -2.15 -10.22 18.68
N GLU A 99 -2.96 -9.33 18.13
CA GLU A 99 -3.92 -9.68 17.08
C GLU A 99 -3.22 -9.95 15.75
N PHE A 100 -2.13 -9.22 15.47
CA PHE A 100 -1.37 -9.39 14.24
C PHE A 100 -0.68 -10.75 14.16
N TYR A 101 -0.19 -11.31 15.28
CA TYR A 101 0.28 -12.70 15.32
C TYR A 101 -0.80 -13.71 14.95
N GLY A 102 -2.04 -13.46 15.39
CA GLY A 102 -3.20 -14.23 14.93
C GLY A 102 -3.41 -14.13 13.42
N LEU A 103 -3.28 -12.93 12.84
CA LEU A 103 -3.39 -12.76 11.38
C LEU A 103 -2.27 -13.47 10.60
N ILE A 104 -1.04 -13.47 11.13
CA ILE A 104 0.09 -14.19 10.53
C ILE A 104 -0.21 -15.68 10.45
N CYS A 105 -0.67 -16.29 11.55
CA CYS A 105 -1.02 -17.71 11.52
C CYS A 105 -2.30 -17.99 10.72
N LEU A 106 -3.30 -17.10 10.69
CA LEU A 106 -4.46 -17.23 9.78
C LEU A 106 -4.06 -17.15 8.31
N ALA A 107 -3.08 -16.32 7.96
CA ALA A 107 -2.57 -16.19 6.61
C ALA A 107 -1.82 -17.44 6.14
N ASP A 108 -1.40 -18.30 7.08
CA ASP A 108 -0.64 -19.50 6.81
C ASP A 108 -1.53 -20.70 6.45
N VAL A 109 -1.58 -20.99 5.16
CA VAL A 109 -2.33 -22.14 4.63
C VAL A 109 -1.50 -23.43 4.59
N PHE A 110 -0.20 -23.34 4.88
CA PHE A 110 0.74 -24.47 4.85
C PHE A 110 1.12 -24.98 6.24
N GLU A 111 0.51 -24.44 7.30
CA GLU A 111 0.64 -24.93 8.68
C GLU A 111 2.10 -24.92 9.18
N THR A 112 2.82 -23.84 8.87
CA THR A 112 4.19 -23.56 9.31
C THR A 112 4.28 -22.65 10.54
N CYS A 113 3.26 -21.83 10.81
CA CYS A 113 3.14 -20.90 11.94
C CYS A 113 2.44 -21.58 13.11
N PHE A 114 3.12 -21.68 14.26
CA PHE A 114 2.58 -22.29 15.47
C PHE A 114 2.59 -21.28 16.61
N LEU A 115 1.47 -21.17 17.34
CA LEU A 115 1.36 -20.40 18.56
C LEU A 115 1.43 -21.31 19.78
N GLU A 116 2.00 -20.82 20.87
CA GLU A 116 1.96 -21.49 22.17
C GLU A 116 0.52 -21.51 22.72
N GLU A 117 0.13 -22.60 23.38
CA GLU A 117 -1.23 -22.84 23.90
C GLU A 117 -1.85 -21.65 24.64
N SER A 118 -1.19 -21.12 25.68
CA SER A 118 -1.74 -20.02 26.46
C SER A 118 -1.84 -18.72 25.65
N PHE A 119 -0.84 -18.44 24.82
CA PHE A 119 -0.84 -17.28 23.95
C PHE A 119 -1.92 -17.36 22.86
N ALA A 120 -2.13 -18.54 22.28
CA ALA A 120 -3.17 -18.76 21.28
C ALA A 120 -4.57 -18.44 21.82
N GLU A 121 -4.85 -18.75 23.09
CA GLU A 121 -6.12 -18.40 23.73
C GLU A 121 -6.29 -16.89 23.94
N GLU A 122 -5.21 -16.17 24.26
CA GLU A 122 -5.21 -14.69 24.30
C GLU A 122 -5.50 -14.10 22.91
N VAL A 123 -4.83 -14.63 21.87
CA VAL A 123 -5.02 -14.20 20.47
C VAL A 123 -6.45 -14.45 20.00
N LYS A 124 -6.98 -15.66 20.22
CA LYS A 124 -8.37 -16.02 19.86
C LYS A 124 -9.38 -15.10 20.57
N SER A 125 -9.16 -14.84 21.86
CA SER A 125 -10.02 -13.94 22.64
C SER A 125 -10.02 -12.52 22.09
N ALA A 126 -8.86 -12.01 21.68
CA ALA A 126 -8.74 -10.69 21.07
C ALA A 126 -9.42 -10.64 19.69
N LEU A 127 -9.14 -11.62 18.81
CA LEU A 127 -9.74 -11.69 17.47
C LEU A 127 -11.25 -11.92 17.49
N ALA A 128 -11.80 -12.60 18.50
CA ALA A 128 -13.25 -12.76 18.68
C ALA A 128 -13.97 -11.40 18.88
N GLN A 129 -13.27 -10.38 19.34
CA GLN A 129 -13.79 -9.00 19.45
C GLN A 129 -13.55 -8.18 18.18
N HIS A 130 -12.76 -8.68 17.24
CA HIS A 130 -12.41 -7.97 16.03
C HIS A 130 -13.46 -8.18 14.94
N GLU A 131 -14.13 -7.11 14.51
CA GLU A 131 -15.25 -7.18 13.58
C GLU A 131 -14.94 -7.95 12.29
N LEU A 132 -13.74 -7.76 11.73
CA LEU A 132 -13.30 -8.41 10.49
C LEU A 132 -12.81 -9.86 10.64
N TYR A 133 -12.52 -10.32 11.86
CA TYR A 133 -11.82 -11.61 12.08
C TYR A 133 -12.49 -12.52 13.11
N LYS A 134 -13.54 -12.05 13.79
CA LYS A 134 -14.31 -12.86 14.76
C LYS A 134 -14.78 -14.21 14.20
N ASP A 135 -15.11 -14.26 12.90
CA ASP A 135 -15.60 -15.46 12.23
C ASP A 135 -14.46 -16.38 11.73
N ASP A 136 -13.21 -15.92 11.83
CA ASP A 136 -12.02 -16.69 11.47
C ASP A 136 -11.32 -17.33 12.67
N VAL A 137 -11.72 -17.00 13.90
CA VAL A 137 -11.07 -17.47 15.14
C VAL A 137 -10.92 -19.00 15.18
N GLU A 138 -11.94 -19.73 14.74
CA GLU A 138 -11.94 -21.20 14.69
C GLU A 138 -10.95 -21.81 13.66
N LYS A 139 -10.39 -20.98 12.77
CA LYS A 139 -9.37 -21.38 11.81
C LYS A 139 -7.96 -21.37 12.42
N LEU A 140 -7.76 -20.73 13.58
CA LEU A 140 -6.50 -20.79 14.32
C LEU A 140 -6.34 -22.14 15.03
N LYS A 141 -5.75 -23.10 14.31
CA LYS A 141 -5.63 -24.50 14.77
C LYS A 141 -4.20 -24.90 15.11
N GLN A 142 -3.21 -24.17 14.61
CA GLN A 142 -1.78 -24.47 14.78
C GLN A 142 -1.34 -23.97 16.17
N VAL A 143 -1.68 -24.75 17.18
CA VAL A 143 -1.42 -24.48 18.58
C VAL A 143 -0.64 -25.64 19.17
N GLU A 144 0.50 -25.34 19.79
CA GLU A 144 1.45 -26.34 20.29
C GLU A 144 1.98 -25.97 21.68
N SER A 145 2.48 -26.96 22.41
CA SER A 145 3.08 -26.74 23.72
C SER A 145 4.35 -25.88 23.64
N LEU A 146 4.67 -25.14 24.71
CA LEU A 146 5.94 -24.39 24.79
C LEU A 146 7.17 -25.29 24.58
N GLU A 147 7.13 -26.55 25.03
CA GLU A 147 8.21 -27.53 24.82
C GLU A 147 8.41 -27.84 23.33
N TYR A 148 7.31 -28.01 22.58
CA TYR A 148 7.37 -28.18 21.13
C TYR A 148 7.99 -26.95 20.45
N ILE A 149 7.52 -25.75 20.80
CA ILE A 149 8.02 -24.50 20.22
C ILE A 149 9.52 -24.34 20.50
N GLN A 150 9.95 -24.52 21.75
CA GLN A 150 11.35 -24.43 22.15
C GLN A 150 12.22 -25.43 21.39
N LYS A 151 11.77 -26.68 21.26
CA LYS A 151 12.47 -27.70 20.48
C LYS A 151 12.64 -27.29 19.00
N HIS A 152 11.61 -26.69 18.40
CA HIS A 152 11.67 -26.27 16.99
C HIS A 152 12.65 -25.12 16.75
N VAL A 153 12.69 -24.17 17.67
CA VAL A 153 13.66 -23.08 17.63
C VAL A 153 15.09 -23.61 17.80
N ASP A 154 15.33 -24.47 18.80
CA ASP A 154 16.68 -24.92 19.16
C ASP A 154 17.25 -25.97 18.18
N GLU A 155 16.43 -26.91 17.71
CA GLU A 155 16.88 -28.08 16.94
C GLU A 155 16.57 -28.00 15.44
N TYR A 156 15.50 -27.27 15.04
CA TYR A 156 14.99 -27.28 13.66
C TYR A 156 15.15 -25.93 12.93
N ALA A 157 15.83 -24.97 13.55
CA ALA A 157 16.08 -23.64 13.02
C ALA A 157 14.81 -22.90 12.60
N SER A 158 13.73 -23.10 13.36
CA SER A 158 12.50 -22.33 13.22
C SER A 158 12.70 -20.89 13.68
N GLU A 159 12.01 -19.96 13.02
CA GLU A 159 12.06 -18.54 13.35
C GLU A 159 11.20 -18.30 14.59
N PRO A 160 11.77 -17.84 15.71
CA PRO A 160 11.01 -17.66 16.95
C PRO A 160 10.12 -16.42 16.91
N LEU A 161 8.92 -16.52 17.48
CA LEU A 161 7.99 -15.41 17.66
C LEU A 161 7.98 -14.99 19.12
N TYR A 162 8.13 -13.69 19.37
CA TYR A 162 8.20 -13.13 20.72
C TYR A 162 7.07 -12.13 20.96
N TYR A 163 6.51 -12.14 22.15
CA TYR A 163 5.58 -11.11 22.59
C TYR A 163 5.92 -10.68 24.01
N LYS A 164 6.20 -9.39 24.19
CA LYS A 164 6.71 -8.80 25.43
C LYS A 164 7.97 -9.54 25.92
N GLY A 165 8.86 -9.89 24.99
CA GLY A 165 10.11 -10.61 25.27
C GLY A 165 9.96 -12.10 25.64
N LYS A 166 8.76 -12.68 25.58
CA LYS A 166 8.52 -14.11 25.83
C LYS A 166 8.37 -14.87 24.52
N LEU A 167 8.93 -16.08 24.44
CA LEU A 167 8.71 -16.98 23.31
C LEU A 167 7.23 -17.43 23.32
N VAL A 168 6.50 -17.10 22.25
CA VAL A 168 5.04 -17.34 22.14
C VAL A 168 4.65 -18.12 20.89
N GLY A 169 5.62 -18.49 20.06
CA GLY A 169 5.38 -19.26 18.85
C GLY A 169 6.63 -19.42 18.02
N CYS A 170 6.50 -20.07 16.87
CA CYS A 170 7.55 -20.17 15.87
C CYS A 170 6.98 -20.33 14.46
N VAL A 171 7.76 -19.94 13.46
CA VAL A 171 7.51 -20.27 12.06
C VAL A 171 8.54 -21.30 11.61
N ASN A 172 8.07 -22.43 11.12
CA ASN A 172 8.92 -23.48 10.57
C ASN A 172 9.33 -23.16 9.13
N ARG A 173 10.48 -23.68 8.70
CA ARG A 173 10.85 -23.69 7.28
C ARG A 173 9.90 -24.57 6.49
N ALA A 174 9.56 -24.14 5.27
CA ALA A 174 8.72 -24.92 4.34
C ALA A 174 9.55 -25.89 3.48
N HIS A 175 10.88 -25.82 3.54
CA HIS A 175 11.77 -26.79 2.91
C HIS A 175 13.12 -26.89 3.63
N GLU A 176 13.72 -28.08 3.63
CA GLU A 176 14.96 -28.36 4.37
C GLU A 176 16.19 -27.59 3.84
N ILE A 177 16.26 -27.40 2.52
CA ILE A 177 17.45 -26.88 1.82
C ILE A 177 17.19 -25.52 1.16
N ASP A 178 15.93 -25.20 0.88
CA ASP A 178 15.62 -24.04 0.04
C ASP A 178 15.67 -22.76 0.87
N VAL A 179 16.61 -21.88 0.55
CA VAL A 179 16.77 -20.61 1.24
C VAL A 179 15.56 -19.69 1.07
N ASN A 180 14.83 -19.79 -0.05
CA ASN A 180 13.62 -19.01 -0.31
C ASN A 180 12.40 -19.59 0.44
N LEU A 181 12.52 -20.77 1.05
CA LEU A 181 11.51 -21.40 1.90
C LEU A 181 12.06 -21.64 3.32
N SER A 182 13.10 -20.90 3.71
CA SER A 182 13.61 -20.87 5.08
C SER A 182 12.58 -20.26 6.03
N ALA A 183 12.68 -20.56 7.33
CA ALA A 183 11.76 -20.05 8.34
C ALA A 183 11.66 -18.51 8.34
N HIS A 184 12.80 -17.83 8.19
CA HIS A 184 12.87 -16.37 8.05
C HIS A 184 12.05 -15.85 6.86
N VAL A 185 12.24 -16.45 5.67
CA VAL A 185 11.51 -16.04 4.46
C VAL A 185 10.02 -16.40 4.55
N MET A 186 9.69 -17.52 5.18
CA MET A 186 8.30 -17.89 5.43
C MET A 186 7.61 -16.87 6.35
N LEU A 187 8.24 -16.46 7.45
CA LEU A 187 7.71 -15.41 8.32
C LEU A 187 7.50 -14.10 7.55
N GLU A 188 8.49 -13.66 6.77
CA GLU A 188 8.39 -12.42 6.00
C GLU A 188 7.24 -12.47 4.98
N ASN A 189 7.09 -13.58 4.25
CA ASN A 189 5.98 -13.79 3.33
C ASN A 189 4.62 -13.76 4.06
N LEU A 190 4.52 -14.40 5.23
CA LEU A 190 3.28 -14.39 6.02
C LEU A 190 2.93 -12.99 6.53
N VAL A 191 3.92 -12.20 6.95
CA VAL A 191 3.73 -10.80 7.38
C VAL A 191 3.22 -9.91 6.25
N VAL A 192 3.77 -10.05 5.04
CA VAL A 192 3.28 -9.35 3.84
C VAL A 192 1.85 -9.74 3.54
N LYS A 193 1.57 -11.04 3.51
CA LYS A 193 0.23 -11.56 3.23
C LYS A 193 -0.80 -11.11 4.27
N ALA A 194 -0.48 -11.24 5.56
CA ALA A 194 -1.37 -10.87 6.67
C ALA A 194 -1.71 -9.37 6.65
N SER A 195 -0.71 -8.51 6.50
CA SER A 195 -0.93 -7.05 6.42
C SER A 195 -1.65 -6.62 5.14
N GLY A 196 -1.43 -7.32 4.02
CA GLY A 196 -2.18 -7.13 2.78
C GLY A 196 -3.65 -7.55 2.90
N VAL A 197 -3.94 -8.70 3.51
CA VAL A 197 -5.32 -9.17 3.80
C VAL A 197 -6.03 -8.18 4.71
N LEU A 198 -5.33 -7.68 5.74
CA LEU A 198 -5.85 -6.66 6.65
C LEU A 198 -6.26 -5.39 5.90
N ALA A 199 -5.38 -4.86 5.06
CA ALA A 199 -5.67 -3.68 4.25
C ALA A 199 -6.86 -3.90 3.31
N LEU A 200 -6.91 -5.05 2.64
CA LEU A 200 -7.94 -5.36 1.65
C LEU A 200 -9.32 -5.59 2.28
N ARG A 201 -9.40 -6.26 3.44
CA ARG A 201 -10.66 -6.44 4.16
C ARG A 201 -11.22 -5.12 4.70
N HIS A 202 -10.37 -4.23 5.21
CA HIS A 202 -10.78 -2.86 5.56
C HIS A 202 -11.26 -2.09 4.33
N MET A 203 -10.59 -2.23 3.18
CA MET A 203 -11.05 -1.60 1.93
C MET A 203 -12.48 -2.01 1.58
N PHE A 204 -12.81 -3.31 1.67
CA PHE A 204 -14.16 -3.79 1.42
C PHE A 204 -15.18 -3.28 2.43
N LYS A 205 -14.87 -3.39 3.73
CA LYS A 205 -15.76 -2.96 4.81
C LYS A 205 -16.06 -1.46 4.72
N ASP A 206 -15.02 -0.64 4.67
CA ASP A 206 -15.12 0.81 4.82
C ASP A 206 -15.69 1.49 3.58
N ASN A 207 -15.58 0.85 2.40
CA ASN A 207 -16.15 1.34 1.15
C ASN A 207 -17.44 0.59 0.74
N HIS A 208 -17.96 -0.31 1.60
CA HIS A 208 -19.17 -1.10 1.37
C HIS A 208 -19.15 -1.90 0.05
N VAL A 209 -18.02 -2.52 -0.27
CA VAL A 209 -17.81 -3.30 -1.48
C VAL A 209 -17.90 -4.78 -1.15
N ASP A 210 -18.71 -5.52 -1.89
CA ASP A 210 -18.73 -6.99 -1.83
C ASP A 210 -17.41 -7.54 -2.42
N PRO A 211 -16.62 -8.33 -1.65
CA PRO A 211 -15.38 -8.91 -2.15
C PRO A 211 -15.51 -9.69 -3.46
N SER A 212 -16.69 -10.28 -3.72
CA SER A 212 -16.97 -11.05 -4.94
C SER A 212 -17.11 -10.18 -6.19
N GLU A 213 -17.28 -8.86 -6.05
CA GLU A 213 -17.29 -7.94 -7.20
C GLU A 213 -15.90 -7.75 -7.81
N VAL A 214 -14.83 -7.99 -7.06
CA VAL A 214 -13.45 -7.89 -7.56
C VAL A 214 -13.11 -9.10 -8.41
N ASP A 215 -12.68 -8.85 -9.65
CA ASP A 215 -12.30 -9.89 -10.61
C ASP A 215 -10.79 -9.93 -10.89
N TYR A 216 -10.04 -8.92 -10.41
CA TYR A 216 -8.58 -8.91 -10.48
C TYR A 216 -7.94 -8.24 -9.27
N VAL A 217 -6.85 -8.83 -8.78
CA VAL A 217 -6.01 -8.23 -7.73
C VAL A 217 -4.59 -8.02 -8.26
N ILE A 218 -4.05 -6.82 -8.04
CA ILE A 218 -2.65 -6.51 -8.26
C ILE A 218 -1.98 -6.31 -6.91
N GLU A 219 -0.97 -7.12 -6.61
CA GLU A 219 -0.15 -6.91 -5.43
C GLU A 219 1.13 -6.14 -5.80
N CYS A 220 1.59 -5.22 -4.96
CA CYS A 220 2.67 -4.30 -5.34
C CYS A 220 3.71 -3.98 -4.25
N SER A 221 3.92 -4.90 -3.29
CA SER A 221 5.01 -4.79 -2.32
C SER A 221 6.40 -4.99 -2.96
N GLU A 222 7.46 -5.01 -2.15
CA GLU A 222 8.83 -5.26 -2.63
C GLU A 222 9.21 -6.75 -2.59
N GLU A 223 8.36 -7.61 -2.01
CA GLU A 223 8.72 -8.99 -1.69
C GLU A 223 8.42 -9.98 -2.80
N ALA A 224 9.27 -10.99 -2.99
CA ALA A 224 9.09 -11.98 -4.05
C ALA A 224 9.00 -13.39 -3.44
N CYS A 225 7.79 -13.96 -3.40
CA CYS A 225 7.59 -15.33 -2.92
C CYS A 225 7.80 -16.36 -4.04
N GLY A 226 8.15 -17.58 -3.65
CA GLY A 226 8.46 -18.69 -4.55
C GLY A 226 9.68 -19.47 -4.08
N ASP A 227 9.84 -20.68 -4.60
CA ASP A 227 10.96 -21.57 -4.26
C ASP A 227 12.25 -21.19 -5.02
N MET A 228 13.31 -21.98 -4.88
CA MET A 228 14.60 -21.79 -5.55
C MET A 228 14.51 -21.86 -7.09
N ASN A 229 13.48 -22.49 -7.64
CA ASN A 229 13.28 -22.66 -9.08
C ASN A 229 12.44 -21.53 -9.68
N GLN A 230 11.54 -20.93 -8.90
CA GLN A 230 10.51 -20.00 -9.36
C GLN A 230 10.39 -18.78 -8.43
N ARG A 231 11.51 -18.19 -8.00
CA ARG A 231 11.51 -16.99 -7.15
C ARG A 231 10.74 -15.84 -7.82
N GLY A 232 9.73 -15.32 -7.14
CA GLY A 232 8.82 -14.30 -7.67
C GLY A 232 7.73 -14.83 -8.59
N GLY A 233 7.65 -16.15 -8.79
CA GLY A 233 6.55 -16.84 -9.46
C GLY A 233 5.40 -17.21 -8.51
N GLY A 234 5.64 -17.19 -7.20
CA GLY A 234 4.58 -17.22 -6.20
C GLY A 234 3.76 -15.92 -6.26
N ASN A 235 2.45 -16.01 -6.04
CA ASN A 235 1.52 -14.93 -6.33
C ASN A 235 0.88 -14.42 -5.03
N PHE A 236 1.41 -13.32 -4.48
CA PHE A 236 0.84 -12.71 -3.29
C PHE A 236 -0.57 -12.20 -3.56
N ALA A 237 -0.83 -11.57 -4.71
CA ALA A 237 -2.13 -11.03 -5.07
C ALA A 237 -3.24 -12.06 -4.91
N LYS A 238 -3.06 -13.25 -5.49
CA LYS A 238 -4.03 -14.34 -5.42
C LYS A 238 -4.15 -14.91 -4.01
N SER A 239 -3.02 -15.05 -3.29
CA SER A 239 -3.04 -15.54 -1.91
C SER A 239 -3.76 -14.59 -0.95
N ILE A 240 -3.66 -13.28 -1.17
CA ILE A 240 -4.35 -12.25 -0.40
C ILE A 240 -5.84 -12.23 -0.79
N ALA A 241 -6.14 -12.28 -2.08
CA ALA A 241 -7.50 -12.32 -2.62
C ALA A 241 -8.32 -13.49 -2.06
N GLU A 242 -7.70 -14.67 -1.96
CA GLU A 242 -8.29 -15.88 -1.38
C GLU A 242 -8.76 -15.63 0.06
N LEU A 243 -7.88 -15.13 0.94
CA LEU A 243 -8.20 -14.87 2.34
C LEU A 243 -9.09 -13.64 2.55
N ALA A 244 -9.12 -12.71 1.61
CA ALA A 244 -10.01 -11.55 1.63
C ALA A 244 -11.42 -11.85 1.05
N GLY A 245 -11.65 -13.06 0.52
CA GLY A 245 -12.96 -13.50 0.02
C GLY A 245 -13.27 -13.11 -1.42
N CYS A 246 -12.27 -12.71 -2.22
CA CYS A 246 -12.44 -12.33 -3.62
C CYS A 246 -12.59 -13.57 -4.51
N SER A 247 -13.72 -14.28 -4.39
CA SER A 247 -13.94 -15.60 -5.01
C SER A 247 -13.87 -15.59 -6.55
N ASN A 248 -14.11 -14.43 -7.17
CA ASN A 248 -14.09 -14.26 -8.63
C ASN A 248 -12.75 -13.73 -9.15
N ALA A 249 -11.81 -13.41 -8.26
CA ALA A 249 -10.57 -12.77 -8.65
C ALA A 249 -9.51 -13.76 -9.13
N THR A 250 -8.80 -13.36 -10.18
CA THR A 250 -7.41 -13.79 -10.40
C THR A 250 -6.47 -12.63 -10.03
N GLY A 251 -5.16 -12.77 -10.21
CA GLY A 251 -4.25 -11.67 -9.88
C GLY A 251 -2.82 -11.89 -10.29
N SER A 252 -2.02 -10.84 -10.18
CA SER A 252 -0.57 -10.88 -10.39
C SER A 252 0.15 -9.82 -9.55
N ASP A 253 1.45 -10.01 -9.40
CA ASP A 253 2.30 -9.12 -8.62
C ASP A 253 3.05 -8.15 -9.56
N ILE A 254 3.15 -6.88 -9.17
CA ILE A 254 3.93 -5.84 -9.86
C ILE A 254 5.05 -5.37 -8.93
N ARG A 255 6.30 -5.53 -9.37
CA ARG A 255 7.49 -5.10 -8.62
C ARG A 255 8.15 -3.91 -9.31
N GLY A 256 8.59 -2.95 -8.51
CA GLY A 256 9.19 -1.68 -8.97
C GLY A 256 9.71 -0.82 -7.83
N PHE A 257 10.07 -1.44 -6.69
CA PHE A 257 10.44 -0.73 -5.45
C PHE A 257 9.34 0.28 -5.04
N CYS A 258 9.70 1.44 -4.49
CA CYS A 258 8.76 2.51 -4.17
C CYS A 258 7.95 3.07 -5.37
N ALA A 259 8.28 2.72 -6.63
CA ALA A 259 7.45 3.09 -7.78
C ALA A 259 6.30 2.09 -8.02
N ALA A 260 6.36 0.87 -7.46
CA ALA A 260 5.44 -0.21 -7.74
C ALA A 260 3.96 0.15 -7.51
N PRO A 261 3.57 0.86 -6.43
CA PRO A 261 2.16 1.18 -6.23
C PRO A 261 1.58 2.14 -7.28
N THR A 262 2.38 3.08 -7.79
CA THR A 262 1.94 3.96 -8.88
C THR A 262 1.89 3.21 -10.22
N HIS A 263 2.81 2.28 -10.48
CA HIS A 263 2.68 1.36 -11.60
C HIS A 263 1.39 0.52 -11.50
N ALA A 264 1.10 -0.03 -10.33
CA ALA A 264 -0.09 -0.84 -10.10
C ALA A 264 -1.38 -0.03 -10.27
N LEU A 265 -1.41 1.22 -9.79
CA LEU A 265 -2.52 2.15 -10.02
C LEU A 265 -2.78 2.40 -11.52
N ILE A 266 -1.74 2.69 -12.30
CA ILE A 266 -1.84 2.93 -13.74
C ILE A 266 -2.27 1.65 -14.47
N THR A 267 -1.72 0.50 -14.09
CA THR A 267 -2.05 -0.81 -14.68
C THR A 267 -3.51 -1.17 -14.39
N ALA A 268 -3.96 -1.08 -13.14
CA ALA A 268 -5.35 -1.32 -12.78
C ALA A 268 -6.30 -0.42 -13.57
N ALA A 269 -5.98 0.88 -13.67
CA ALA A 269 -6.80 1.82 -14.43
C ALA A 269 -6.83 1.49 -15.94
N SER A 270 -5.73 0.93 -16.46
CA SER A 270 -5.64 0.49 -17.85
C SER A 270 -6.44 -0.79 -18.11
N LEU A 271 -6.41 -1.75 -17.18
CA LEU A 271 -7.21 -2.99 -17.28
C LEU A 271 -8.71 -2.72 -17.27
N VAL A 272 -9.15 -1.82 -16.37
CA VAL A 272 -10.53 -1.35 -16.30
C VAL A 272 -10.93 -0.63 -17.58
N ARG A 273 -10.10 0.32 -18.05
CA ARG A 273 -10.36 1.06 -19.28
C ARG A 273 -10.38 0.16 -20.54
N ALA A 274 -9.63 -0.93 -20.53
CA ALA A 274 -9.60 -1.91 -21.61
C ALA A 274 -10.73 -2.96 -21.49
N GLU A 275 -11.57 -2.86 -20.46
CA GLU A 275 -12.66 -3.82 -20.16
C GLU A 275 -12.17 -5.27 -20.01
N THR A 276 -10.88 -5.45 -19.73
CA THR A 276 -10.31 -6.79 -19.46
C THR A 276 -10.73 -7.29 -18.09
N HIS A 277 -10.83 -6.36 -17.14
CA HIS A 277 -11.22 -6.59 -15.75
C HIS A 277 -12.10 -5.42 -15.33
N ARG A 278 -13.27 -5.68 -14.75
CA ARG A 278 -14.23 -4.64 -14.42
C ARG A 278 -13.85 -3.95 -13.12
N MET A 279 -13.53 -4.72 -12.08
CA MET A 279 -13.17 -4.22 -10.76
C MET A 279 -11.81 -4.77 -10.36
N VAL A 280 -10.84 -3.86 -10.21
CA VAL A 280 -9.46 -4.21 -9.91
C VAL A 280 -9.06 -3.64 -8.56
N ALA A 281 -8.72 -4.52 -7.61
CA ALA A 281 -8.11 -4.12 -6.36
C ALA A 281 -6.60 -4.09 -6.50
N VAL A 282 -5.96 -3.04 -5.98
CA VAL A 282 -4.52 -2.99 -5.79
C VAL A 282 -4.25 -3.09 -4.30
N VAL A 283 -3.30 -3.92 -3.89
CA VAL A 283 -2.96 -4.18 -2.49
C VAL A 283 -1.45 -4.26 -2.30
N ALA A 284 -0.97 -3.89 -1.12
CA ALA A 284 0.39 -4.18 -0.69
C ALA A 284 0.45 -4.31 0.83
N GLY A 285 1.19 -5.31 1.29
CA GLY A 285 1.55 -5.49 2.69
C GLY A 285 3.01 -5.16 2.97
N GLY A 286 3.33 -4.87 4.22
CA GLY A 286 4.68 -4.51 4.67
C GLY A 286 5.54 -5.74 4.96
N CYS A 287 6.84 -5.54 5.16
CA CYS A 287 7.77 -6.62 5.45
C CYS A 287 8.58 -6.38 6.73
N THR A 288 9.07 -7.46 7.31
CA THR A 288 9.87 -7.44 8.54
C THR A 288 11.21 -6.74 8.33
N ALA A 289 11.81 -6.87 7.14
CA ALA A 289 13.13 -6.29 6.84
C ALA A 289 13.22 -4.77 7.06
N LYS A 290 12.12 -4.03 6.93
CA LYS A 290 12.09 -2.57 7.11
C LYS A 290 11.89 -2.12 8.55
N LEU A 291 11.55 -3.02 9.47
CA LEU A 291 11.35 -2.67 10.87
C LEU A 291 12.68 -2.23 11.50
N GLY A 292 12.64 -1.07 12.17
CA GLY A 292 13.81 -0.45 12.81
C GLY A 292 14.99 -0.19 11.86
N MET A 293 14.76 -0.04 10.56
CA MET A 293 15.81 0.11 9.55
C MET A 293 16.77 1.28 9.88
N ASN A 294 16.25 2.42 10.33
CA ASN A 294 17.03 3.57 10.77
C ASN A 294 17.27 3.62 12.28
N GLY A 295 16.98 2.54 13.01
CA GLY A 295 16.99 2.51 14.48
C GLY A 295 18.31 2.96 15.11
N LYS A 296 19.46 2.65 14.51
CA LYS A 296 20.78 3.17 14.96
C LYS A 296 20.80 4.69 15.04
N SER A 297 20.29 5.36 13.99
CA SER A 297 20.25 6.82 13.92
C SER A 297 19.26 7.44 14.90
N HIS A 298 18.21 6.72 15.29
CA HIS A 298 17.24 7.15 16.29
C HIS A 298 17.80 6.99 17.70
N VAL A 299 18.34 5.82 18.04
CA VAL A 299 18.98 5.54 19.34
C VAL A 299 20.14 6.49 19.62
N ASP A 300 21.03 6.72 18.63
CA ASP A 300 22.15 7.65 18.78
C ASP A 300 21.73 9.10 19.07
N LYS A 301 20.48 9.46 18.72
CA LYS A 301 19.90 10.79 18.95
C LYS A 301 18.88 10.83 20.08
N ASP A 302 18.81 9.78 20.88
CA ASP A 302 17.87 9.65 22.00
C ASP A 302 16.42 9.82 21.55
N MET A 303 16.06 9.18 20.43
CA MET A 303 14.73 9.22 19.82
C MET A 303 14.06 7.85 19.91
N PRO A 304 12.72 7.78 19.97
CA PRO A 304 12.01 6.53 19.77
C PRO A 304 12.30 5.97 18.37
N VAL A 305 12.31 4.65 18.23
CA VAL A 305 12.33 4.00 16.93
C VAL A 305 10.94 4.08 16.32
N LEU A 306 10.83 4.81 15.21
CA LEU A 306 9.55 5.14 14.58
C LEU A 306 9.15 4.16 13.46
N GLU A 307 10.02 3.20 13.15
CA GLU A 307 9.81 2.13 12.16
C GLU A 307 9.37 0.84 12.86
N ASP A 308 8.34 0.96 13.69
CA ASP A 308 7.80 -0.07 14.59
C ASP A 308 6.44 -0.63 14.12
N CYS A 309 6.00 -0.23 12.93
CA CYS A 309 4.79 -0.75 12.31
C CYS A 309 5.07 -1.46 10.97
N VAL A 310 4.44 -2.62 10.79
CA VAL A 310 4.19 -3.19 9.48
C VAL A 310 2.97 -2.46 8.90
N ALA A 311 3.10 -1.90 7.69
CA ALA A 311 2.04 -1.10 7.10
C ALA A 311 1.43 -1.81 5.88
N GLY A 312 0.13 -1.64 5.66
CA GLY A 312 -0.56 -2.12 4.48
C GLY A 312 -1.35 -1.01 3.81
N VAL A 313 -1.61 -1.17 2.51
CA VAL A 313 -2.45 -0.28 1.70
C VAL A 313 -3.27 -1.11 0.72
N ALA A 314 -4.51 -0.67 0.48
CA ALA A 314 -5.33 -1.18 -0.60
C ALA A 314 -6.12 -0.05 -1.26
N PHE A 315 -6.37 -0.16 -2.57
CA PHE A 315 -7.24 0.77 -3.29
C PHE A 315 -7.97 0.07 -4.44
N LEU A 316 -9.17 0.55 -4.75
CA LEU A 316 -10.09 -0.08 -5.70
C LEU A 316 -10.30 0.79 -6.93
N LEU A 317 -10.23 0.18 -8.10
CA LEU A 317 -10.55 0.81 -9.36
C LEU A 317 -11.73 0.11 -10.03
N GLY A 318 -12.59 0.91 -10.65
CA GLY A 318 -13.73 0.41 -11.41
C GLY A 318 -14.10 1.33 -12.57
N PRO A 319 -15.15 0.99 -13.34
CA PRO A 319 -15.58 1.80 -14.48
C PRO A 319 -15.96 3.21 -14.05
N ASN A 320 -16.10 4.15 -14.99
CA ASN A 320 -16.55 5.48 -14.62
C ASN A 320 -18.00 5.46 -14.12
N ASP A 321 -18.22 5.97 -12.91
CA ASP A 321 -19.55 6.08 -12.28
C ASP A 321 -20.08 7.52 -12.23
N GLY A 322 -19.35 8.48 -12.82
CA GLY A 322 -19.71 9.90 -12.78
C GLY A 322 -19.48 10.58 -11.43
N VAL A 323 -18.98 9.87 -10.42
CA VAL A 323 -18.82 10.39 -9.05
C VAL A 323 -17.36 10.37 -8.64
N HIS A 324 -16.73 9.21 -8.74
CA HIS A 324 -15.40 8.98 -8.21
C HIS A 324 -14.30 9.58 -9.10
N PRO A 325 -13.15 9.97 -8.52
CA PRO A 325 -12.09 10.65 -9.26
C PRO A 325 -11.54 9.79 -10.39
N VAL A 326 -11.25 10.43 -11.51
CA VAL A 326 -10.86 9.79 -12.77
C VAL A 326 -9.35 9.69 -12.86
N VAL A 327 -8.83 8.49 -13.13
CA VAL A 327 -7.40 8.25 -13.35
C VAL A 327 -7.06 8.49 -14.82
N ARG A 328 -6.36 9.59 -15.13
CA ARG A 328 -6.02 10.01 -16.50
C ARG A 328 -4.86 9.19 -17.06
N THR A 329 -5.15 7.95 -17.49
CA THR A 329 -4.15 7.04 -18.12
C THR A 329 -3.56 7.57 -19.43
N ASP A 330 -4.16 8.61 -20.02
CA ASP A 330 -3.58 9.37 -21.11
C ASP A 330 -2.53 10.41 -20.63
N LEU A 331 -2.53 10.80 -19.36
CA LEU A 331 -1.61 11.76 -18.75
C LEU A 331 -0.63 11.07 -17.79
N VAL A 332 0.07 10.05 -18.31
CA VAL A 332 1.09 9.29 -17.58
C VAL A 332 2.49 9.80 -17.92
N GLY A 333 3.26 10.09 -16.89
CA GLY A 333 4.70 10.32 -16.98
C GLY A 333 5.46 9.01 -16.80
N LYS A 334 6.54 8.85 -17.56
CA LYS A 334 7.39 7.66 -17.50
C LYS A 334 8.86 8.02 -17.57
N HIS A 335 9.63 7.51 -16.64
CA HIS A 335 11.08 7.52 -16.73
C HIS A 335 11.51 6.39 -17.67
N THR A 336 12.11 6.75 -18.80
CA THR A 336 12.56 5.76 -19.79
C THR A 336 14.01 5.39 -19.52
N VAL A 337 14.45 4.22 -20.02
CA VAL A 337 15.86 3.80 -20.02
C VAL A 337 16.79 4.90 -20.57
N SER A 338 16.32 5.68 -21.54
CA SER A 338 17.05 6.79 -22.17
C SER A 338 16.92 8.15 -21.47
N SER A 339 16.14 8.26 -20.39
CA SER A 339 15.88 9.55 -19.73
C SER A 339 17.08 10.06 -18.93
N GLY A 340 18.06 9.20 -18.62
CA GLY A 340 19.19 9.53 -17.75
C GLY A 340 18.80 9.55 -16.27
N ALA A 341 19.79 9.49 -15.38
CA ALA A 341 19.57 9.28 -13.94
C ALA A 341 19.61 10.57 -13.09
N SER A 342 19.79 11.76 -13.69
CA SER A 342 19.84 13.00 -12.91
C SER A 342 18.45 13.36 -12.35
N PRO A 343 18.36 13.93 -11.13
CA PRO A 343 17.07 14.31 -10.56
C PRO A 343 16.24 15.24 -11.45
N GLN A 344 16.90 16.17 -12.15
CA GLN A 344 16.23 17.07 -13.09
C GLN A 344 15.66 16.33 -14.30
N ALA A 345 16.39 15.35 -14.85
CA ALA A 345 15.91 14.57 -15.98
C ALA A 345 14.70 13.70 -15.60
N VAL A 346 14.76 13.05 -14.43
CA VAL A 346 13.64 12.30 -13.86
C VAL A 346 12.42 13.19 -13.70
N MET A 347 12.54 14.34 -13.04
CA MET A 347 11.40 15.24 -12.83
C MET A 347 10.87 15.84 -14.13
N THR A 348 11.73 16.06 -15.13
CA THR A 348 11.29 16.51 -16.46
C THR A 348 10.37 15.49 -17.11
N THR A 349 10.70 14.20 -17.04
CA THR A 349 9.89 13.15 -17.67
C THR A 349 8.63 12.79 -16.89
N LEU A 350 8.70 12.86 -15.55
CA LEU A 350 7.56 12.54 -14.69
C LEU A 350 6.58 13.70 -14.52
N VAL A 351 7.04 14.95 -14.63
CA VAL A 351 6.18 16.12 -14.38
C VAL A 351 6.07 16.99 -15.61
N ALA A 352 7.16 17.62 -16.05
CA ALA A 352 7.12 18.63 -17.10
C ALA A 352 6.45 18.14 -18.40
N LYS A 353 6.85 16.97 -18.91
CA LYS A 353 6.29 16.39 -20.14
C LYS A 353 4.79 16.04 -20.02
N VAL A 354 4.35 15.67 -18.81
CA VAL A 354 2.94 15.36 -18.56
C VAL A 354 2.11 16.63 -18.57
N LEU A 355 2.61 17.69 -17.94
CA LEU A 355 1.99 19.02 -17.96
C LEU A 355 1.90 19.59 -19.38
N ASP A 356 2.96 19.44 -20.18
CA ASP A 356 2.96 19.81 -21.61
C ASP A 356 1.88 19.06 -22.39
N LYS A 357 1.78 17.74 -22.18
CA LYS A 357 0.78 16.89 -22.84
C LYS A 357 -0.65 17.29 -22.45
N ALA A 358 -0.85 17.68 -21.19
CA ALA A 358 -2.13 18.14 -20.68
C ALA A 358 -2.46 19.59 -21.07
N GLY A 359 -1.48 20.37 -21.54
CA GLY A 359 -1.65 21.80 -21.83
C GLY A 359 -1.87 22.64 -20.56
N ILE A 360 -1.29 22.24 -19.44
CA ILE A 360 -1.42 22.90 -18.14
C ILE A 360 -0.03 23.23 -17.54
N THR A 361 -0.01 23.98 -16.45
CA THR A 361 1.19 24.44 -15.74
C THR A 361 1.35 23.75 -14.39
N VAL A 362 2.48 23.98 -13.71
CA VAL A 362 2.68 23.49 -12.32
C VAL A 362 1.66 24.07 -11.33
N ASN A 363 1.02 25.19 -11.65
CA ASN A 363 0.05 25.83 -10.77
C ASN A 363 -1.33 25.16 -10.82
N ASP A 364 -1.66 24.51 -11.94
CA ASP A 364 -2.96 23.88 -12.21
C ASP A 364 -3.15 22.51 -11.55
N ILE A 365 -2.10 21.95 -10.95
CA ILE A 365 -2.16 20.77 -10.08
C ILE A 365 -2.33 21.24 -8.64
N ASP A 366 -3.44 20.88 -8.00
CA ASP A 366 -3.78 21.32 -6.64
C ASP A 366 -2.90 20.67 -5.59
N ALA A 367 -2.58 19.38 -5.76
CA ALA A 367 -1.75 18.59 -4.86
C ALA A 367 -0.75 17.72 -5.62
N TYR A 368 0.50 17.72 -5.16
CA TYR A 368 1.54 16.81 -5.62
C TYR A 368 1.86 15.81 -4.52
N SER A 369 1.56 14.54 -4.74
CA SER A 369 1.95 13.45 -3.85
C SER A 369 3.20 12.77 -4.39
N VAL A 370 4.34 13.04 -3.73
CA VAL A 370 5.68 12.71 -4.26
C VAL A 370 6.54 12.13 -3.14
N GLU A 371 6.63 10.80 -3.07
CA GLU A 371 7.37 10.08 -2.01
C GLU A 371 7.04 10.57 -0.59
N MET A 372 5.89 10.16 -0.06
CA MET A 372 5.28 10.67 1.18
C MET A 372 5.97 10.20 2.48
N GLN A 373 7.29 10.00 2.46
CA GLN A 373 8.10 9.56 3.59
C GLN A 373 7.98 10.50 4.78
N ASN A 374 7.81 9.94 5.97
CA ASN A 374 7.72 10.70 7.20
C ASN A 374 9.07 11.38 7.57
N PRO A 375 9.15 12.72 7.62
CA PRO A 375 10.38 13.46 7.95
C PRO A 375 10.92 13.18 9.35
N ASP A 376 10.08 12.77 10.31
CA ASP A 376 10.56 12.37 11.65
C ASP A 376 11.45 11.12 11.59
N ILE A 377 11.26 10.26 10.58
CA ILE A 377 12.07 9.07 10.35
C ILE A 377 13.32 9.44 9.55
N THR A 378 13.14 10.18 8.45
CA THR A 378 14.18 10.38 7.44
C THR A 378 15.18 11.50 7.77
N LYS A 379 14.77 12.57 8.47
CA LYS A 379 15.68 13.66 8.87
C LYS A 379 16.78 13.16 9.82
N PRO A 380 16.48 12.41 10.89
CA PRO A 380 17.51 11.81 11.75
C PRO A 380 18.47 10.90 11.00
N ALA A 381 17.99 10.15 10.01
CA ALA A 381 18.82 9.25 9.19
C ALA A 381 19.64 9.98 8.11
N GLY A 382 19.50 11.30 7.97
CA GLY A 382 20.26 12.11 7.01
C GLY A 382 19.66 12.20 5.60
N ALA A 383 18.50 11.57 5.35
CA ALA A 383 17.80 11.66 4.06
C ALA A 383 17.00 12.96 3.90
N GLY A 384 16.72 13.67 5.00
CA GLY A 384 16.06 14.98 4.98
C GLY A 384 14.55 14.90 4.77
N ASP A 385 13.94 16.01 4.34
CA ASP A 385 12.50 16.11 4.05
C ASP A 385 12.22 15.75 2.59
N VAL A 386 12.00 14.47 2.31
CA VAL A 386 11.88 13.94 0.94
C VAL A 386 10.70 14.56 0.16
N PRO A 387 9.47 14.62 0.70
CA PRO A 387 8.34 15.27 0.01
C PRO A 387 8.61 16.74 -0.32
N THR A 388 9.14 17.51 0.64
CA THR A 388 9.42 18.95 0.43
C THR A 388 10.53 19.16 -0.60
N ALA A 389 11.59 18.33 -0.57
CA ALA A 389 12.66 18.39 -1.55
C ALA A 389 12.17 18.09 -2.97
N ASN A 390 11.27 17.12 -3.12
CA ASN A 390 10.63 16.79 -4.38
C ASN A 390 9.73 17.93 -4.90
N LEU A 391 8.90 18.52 -4.04
CA LEU A 391 8.05 19.65 -4.42
C LEU A 391 8.89 20.87 -4.86
N LYS A 392 10.04 21.11 -4.21
CA LYS A 392 10.98 22.15 -4.62
C LYS A 392 11.54 21.93 -6.03
N MET A 393 11.80 20.68 -6.42
CA MET A 393 12.21 20.35 -7.78
C MET A 393 11.08 20.61 -8.80
N ILE A 394 9.83 20.33 -8.43
CA ILE A 394 8.66 20.65 -9.27
C ILE A 394 8.49 22.15 -9.44
N GLY A 395 8.60 22.94 -8.36
CA GLY A 395 8.56 24.41 -8.47
C GLY A 395 9.71 24.97 -9.31
N ALA A 396 10.91 24.39 -9.20
CA ALA A 396 12.04 24.77 -10.06
C ALA A 396 11.79 24.48 -11.55
N ILE A 397 11.06 23.41 -11.87
CA ILE A 397 10.58 23.13 -13.23
C ILE A 397 9.64 24.23 -13.72
N GLY A 398 8.70 24.70 -12.89
CA GLY A 398 7.82 25.82 -13.23
C GLY A 398 8.59 27.11 -13.56
N VAL A 399 9.66 27.40 -12.81
CA VAL A 399 10.56 28.54 -13.09
C VAL A 399 11.28 28.35 -14.42
N LEU A 400 11.83 27.16 -14.70
CA LEU A 400 12.52 26.87 -15.96
C LEU A 400 11.59 26.96 -17.17
N ARG A 401 10.32 26.58 -16.98
CA ARG A 401 9.25 26.66 -17.99
C ARG A 401 8.65 28.06 -18.12
N LYS A 402 9.11 29.04 -17.34
CA LYS A 402 8.60 30.42 -17.30
C LYS A 402 7.11 30.50 -16.94
N GLU A 403 6.61 29.51 -16.19
CA GLU A 403 5.25 29.50 -15.64
C GLU A 403 5.14 30.32 -14.36
N MET A 404 6.28 30.64 -13.75
CA MET A 404 6.43 31.52 -12.60
C MET A 404 7.85 32.09 -12.52
N GLU A 405 8.03 33.17 -11.78
CA GLU A 405 9.32 33.74 -11.45
C GLU A 405 9.98 33.04 -10.25
N ARG A 406 11.31 33.08 -10.18
CA ARG A 406 12.09 32.48 -9.08
C ARG A 406 11.68 32.99 -7.69
N LYS A 407 11.21 34.24 -7.60
CA LYS A 407 10.75 34.84 -6.33
C LYS A 407 9.46 34.23 -5.81
N GLU A 408 8.64 33.63 -6.69
CA GLU A 408 7.35 33.00 -6.36
C GLU A 408 7.51 31.56 -5.87
N LEU A 409 8.73 30.98 -5.95
CA LEU A 409 8.99 29.59 -5.57
C LEU A 409 8.65 29.33 -4.09
N LYS A 410 8.89 30.30 -3.21
CA LYS A 410 8.56 30.15 -1.79
C LYS A 410 7.04 30.03 -1.59
N ASP A 411 6.28 30.94 -2.18
CA ASP A 411 4.82 30.94 -2.07
C ASP A 411 4.20 29.69 -2.73
N PHE A 412 4.80 29.20 -3.82
CA PHE A 412 4.44 27.91 -4.42
C PHE A 412 4.62 26.75 -3.44
N LEU A 413 5.77 26.68 -2.76
CA LEU A 413 6.04 25.66 -1.75
C LEU A 413 5.05 25.76 -0.59
N ASP A 414 4.84 26.96 -0.04
CA ASP A 414 3.96 27.15 1.13
C ASP A 414 2.52 26.71 0.81
N ARG A 415 2.03 27.05 -0.40
CA ARG A 415 0.67 26.70 -0.87
C ARG A 415 0.52 25.22 -1.23
N LYS A 416 1.48 24.62 -1.93
CA LYS A 416 1.36 23.25 -2.47
C LYS A 416 1.98 22.17 -1.57
N ALA A 417 2.68 22.55 -0.49
CA ALA A 417 3.33 21.60 0.41
C ALA A 417 2.31 20.73 1.13
N ILE A 418 2.51 19.43 0.96
CA ILE A 418 1.86 18.36 1.71
C ILE A 418 2.99 17.66 2.51
N PRO A 419 2.88 17.59 3.84
CA PRO A 419 3.87 16.86 4.64
C PRO A 419 3.85 15.38 4.29
N GLY A 420 5.00 14.69 4.39
CA GLY A 420 5.01 13.23 4.39
C GLY A 420 4.63 12.69 5.75
N TRP A 421 3.89 11.58 5.78
CA TRP A 421 3.46 10.92 7.02
C TRP A 421 3.65 9.41 6.99
N ALA A 422 3.86 8.84 5.81
CA ALA A 422 3.86 7.40 5.63
C ALA A 422 5.08 6.76 6.32
N PRO A 423 4.89 5.61 6.98
CA PRO A 423 5.99 4.88 7.60
C PRO A 423 6.95 4.34 6.55
N THR A 424 8.17 4.02 6.95
CA THR A 424 9.19 3.48 6.05
C THR A 424 9.01 1.98 5.87
N GLN A 425 8.10 1.60 4.98
CA GLN A 425 7.81 0.20 4.59
C GLN A 425 8.02 0.02 3.07
N GLY A 426 9.19 0.45 2.59
CA GLY A 426 9.58 0.33 1.17
C GLY A 426 8.63 1.05 0.20
N HIS A 427 7.66 0.31 -0.32
CA HIS A 427 6.64 0.74 -1.29
C HIS A 427 5.55 1.65 -0.71
N ILE A 428 5.27 1.54 0.60
CA ILE A 428 4.23 2.31 1.29
C ILE A 428 4.41 3.84 1.14
N PRO A 429 5.59 4.44 1.39
CA PRO A 429 5.79 5.88 1.27
C PRO A 429 5.98 6.37 -0.19
N SER A 430 5.37 5.71 -1.18
CA SER A 430 5.30 6.20 -2.56
C SER A 430 4.39 7.44 -2.66
N GLY A 431 3.78 7.71 -3.81
CA GLY A 431 2.75 8.74 -3.96
C GLY A 431 1.34 8.28 -3.52
N VAL A 432 1.10 6.98 -3.33
CA VAL A 432 -0.25 6.45 -3.09
C VAL A 432 -0.85 6.66 -1.68
N PRO A 433 -0.10 7.03 -0.62
CA PRO A 433 -0.72 7.39 0.67
C PRO A 433 -1.75 8.52 0.57
N TYR A 434 -1.63 9.38 -0.44
CA TYR A 434 -2.59 10.47 -0.66
C TYR A 434 -3.89 10.02 -1.35
N LEU A 435 -4.02 8.78 -1.84
CA LEU A 435 -5.20 8.38 -2.62
C LEU A 435 -6.52 8.45 -1.84
N GLY A 436 -6.55 8.12 -0.55
CA GLY A 436 -7.77 8.28 0.24
C GLY A 436 -8.13 9.74 0.50
N PHE A 437 -7.15 10.62 0.72
CA PHE A 437 -7.39 12.06 0.68
C PHE A 437 -7.84 12.54 -0.70
N ALA A 438 -7.31 11.98 -1.78
CA ALA A 438 -7.71 12.33 -3.14
C ALA A 438 -9.17 11.96 -3.42
N LEU A 439 -9.68 10.85 -2.85
CA LEU A 439 -11.10 10.51 -2.88
C LEU A 439 -11.94 11.65 -2.32
N ASP A 440 -11.62 12.13 -1.11
CA ASP A 440 -12.38 13.22 -0.48
C ASP A 440 -12.19 14.54 -1.25
N ASP A 441 -10.95 14.93 -1.51
CA ASP A 441 -10.54 16.20 -2.12
C ASP A 441 -11.12 16.40 -3.52
N LEU A 442 -11.26 15.33 -4.31
CA LEU A 442 -11.74 15.36 -5.69
C LEU A 442 -13.21 14.99 -5.85
N THR A 443 -13.89 14.50 -4.81
CA THR A 443 -15.35 14.25 -4.85
C THR A 443 -16.13 15.37 -4.17
N THR A 444 -15.80 15.68 -2.91
CA THR A 444 -16.55 16.62 -2.07
C THR A 444 -15.72 17.81 -1.61
N GLY A 445 -14.40 17.70 -1.66
CA GLY A 445 -13.45 18.74 -1.28
C GLY A 445 -13.25 19.82 -2.35
N ASP A 446 -12.15 20.56 -2.23
CA ASP A 446 -11.89 21.80 -2.96
C ASP A 446 -10.90 21.66 -4.13
N LYS A 447 -10.46 20.45 -4.46
CA LYS A 447 -9.45 20.20 -5.49
C LYS A 447 -10.08 19.69 -6.78
N ASN A 448 -9.36 19.87 -7.87
CA ASN A 448 -9.76 19.43 -9.20
C ASN A 448 -8.73 18.49 -9.83
N ARG A 449 -7.44 18.67 -9.54
CA ARG A 449 -6.36 17.85 -10.11
C ARG A 449 -5.27 17.57 -9.10
N VAL A 450 -4.87 16.31 -9.00
CA VAL A 450 -3.73 15.89 -8.19
C VAL A 450 -2.79 15.04 -9.03
N MET A 451 -1.50 15.12 -8.73
CA MET A 451 -0.49 14.30 -9.41
C MET A 451 0.14 13.33 -8.41
N ILE A 452 0.04 12.04 -8.74
CA ILE A 452 0.66 10.96 -7.98
C ILE A 452 1.95 10.57 -8.67
N VAL A 453 3.04 10.53 -7.92
CA VAL A 453 4.37 10.19 -8.45
C VAL A 453 4.99 9.08 -7.62
N GLY A 454 5.35 7.99 -8.30
CA GLY A 454 6.16 6.91 -7.76
C GLY A 454 7.58 6.98 -8.31
N LYS A 455 8.58 6.80 -7.45
CA LYS A 455 9.99 6.72 -7.85
C LYS A 455 10.66 5.60 -7.07
N GLY A 456 11.53 4.84 -7.72
CA GLY A 456 12.17 3.67 -7.12
C GLY A 456 13.67 3.63 -7.38
N SER A 457 14.45 3.23 -6.39
CA SER A 457 15.90 3.07 -6.50
C SER A 457 16.28 1.65 -6.92
N LEU A 458 16.31 1.36 -8.23
CA LEU A 458 16.57 0.00 -8.73
C LEU A 458 18.00 -0.48 -8.49
N PHE A 459 18.95 0.43 -8.23
CA PHE A 459 20.36 0.09 -8.04
C PHE A 459 20.63 -0.83 -6.85
N LEU A 460 19.71 -0.90 -5.88
CA LEU A 460 19.82 -1.83 -4.76
C LEU A 460 19.74 -3.30 -5.20
N GLY A 461 19.00 -3.58 -6.28
CA GLY A 461 18.97 -4.91 -6.89
C GLY A 461 20.27 -5.28 -7.62
N ARG A 462 21.21 -4.34 -7.78
CA ARG A 462 22.51 -4.53 -8.47
C ARG A 462 22.41 -5.01 -9.93
N MET A 463 21.25 -4.81 -10.56
CA MET A 463 21.01 -5.15 -11.98
C MET A 463 21.13 -3.95 -12.92
N THR A 464 20.97 -2.73 -12.41
CA THR A 464 21.04 -1.47 -13.17
C THR A 464 21.38 -0.31 -12.24
N ASN A 465 21.98 0.77 -12.75
CA ASN A 465 22.19 2.01 -11.98
C ASN A 465 21.06 3.04 -12.18
N LEU A 466 20.00 2.65 -12.90
CA LEU A 466 18.85 3.52 -13.15
C LEU A 466 17.95 3.64 -11.92
N PHE A 467 17.23 4.75 -11.85
CA PHE A 467 16.01 4.84 -11.07
C PHE A 467 14.83 4.36 -11.92
N ASP A 468 13.76 3.95 -11.27
CA ASP A 468 12.46 3.82 -11.88
C ASP A 468 11.58 5.02 -11.51
N GLY A 469 10.57 5.29 -12.31
CA GLY A 469 9.56 6.25 -11.94
C GLY A 469 8.44 6.38 -12.96
N VAL A 470 7.25 6.60 -12.41
CA VAL A 470 6.02 6.89 -13.15
C VAL A 470 5.19 7.92 -12.40
N SER A 471 4.34 8.62 -13.14
CA SER A 471 3.37 9.53 -12.56
C SER A 471 2.05 9.44 -13.30
N VAL A 472 0.98 9.86 -12.63
CA VAL A 472 -0.36 9.96 -13.23
C VAL A 472 -1.11 11.13 -12.61
N ILE A 473 -1.91 11.80 -13.44
CA ILE A 473 -2.87 12.81 -12.98
C ILE A 473 -4.19 12.12 -12.63
N ILE A 474 -4.75 12.46 -11.48
CA ILE A 474 -6.11 12.09 -11.10
C ILE A 474 -6.93 13.37 -11.05
N GLU A 475 -8.12 13.35 -11.63
CA GLU A 475 -8.99 14.52 -11.74
C GLU A 475 -10.35 14.27 -11.11
N ARG A 476 -10.98 15.36 -10.67
CA ARG A 476 -12.40 15.37 -10.32
C ARG A 476 -13.23 14.88 -11.50
N ASN A 477 -14.20 14.01 -11.20
CA ASN A 477 -15.13 13.53 -12.22
C ASN A 477 -16.02 14.67 -12.73
N SER A 478 -16.27 14.72 -14.04
CA SER A 478 -17.15 15.71 -14.64
C SER A 478 -18.65 15.42 -14.43
N GLY A 479 -19.00 14.24 -13.92
CA GLY A 479 -20.39 13.77 -13.87
C GLY A 479 -20.84 13.06 -15.14
N GLU A 480 -20.01 13.06 -16.20
CA GLU A 480 -20.29 12.33 -17.43
C GLU A 480 -19.92 10.86 -17.22
N MET A 481 -20.93 10.02 -17.08
CA MET A 481 -20.75 8.57 -17.13
C MET A 481 -20.26 8.17 -18.54
N ALA A 482 -19.60 7.01 -18.61
CA ALA A 482 -19.43 6.31 -19.88
C ALA A 482 -20.79 6.34 -20.59
N LYS A 483 -20.84 6.86 -21.82
CA LYS A 483 -21.96 6.53 -22.68
C LYS A 483 -21.91 5.02 -22.79
N GLU A 484 -22.78 4.31 -22.08
CA GLU A 484 -23.21 3.00 -22.55
C GLU A 484 -23.45 3.21 -24.04
N GLU A 485 -22.70 2.52 -24.90
CA GLU A 485 -23.08 2.45 -26.30
C GLU A 485 -24.56 2.14 -26.26
N ALA A 486 -25.37 3.12 -26.66
CA ALA A 486 -26.80 3.07 -26.57
C ALA A 486 -27.22 1.78 -27.25
N GLY A 487 -27.50 0.78 -26.43
CA GLY A 487 -27.88 -0.55 -26.86
C GLY A 487 -29.22 -0.40 -27.55
N VAL A 488 -29.12 -0.18 -28.86
CA VAL A 488 -30.21 -0.02 -29.83
C VAL A 488 -31.06 1.22 -29.50
N SER A 489 -30.94 2.28 -30.30
CA SER A 489 -31.87 3.42 -30.22
C SER A 489 -33.32 2.92 -30.19
N GLU A 490 -34.22 3.62 -29.52
CA GLU A 490 -35.64 3.25 -29.50
C GLU A 490 -36.17 3.00 -30.92
N ASP A 491 -35.68 3.76 -31.90
CA ASP A 491 -35.94 3.55 -33.33
C ASP A 491 -35.49 2.18 -33.82
N LEU A 492 -34.27 1.74 -33.49
CA LEU A 492 -33.75 0.45 -33.93
C LEU A 492 -34.47 -0.72 -33.22
N LYS A 493 -34.95 -0.57 -31.97
CA LYS A 493 -35.81 -1.57 -31.30
C LYS A 493 -37.18 -1.66 -31.98
N THR A 494 -37.70 -0.52 -32.44
CA THR A 494 -38.98 -0.43 -33.16
C THR A 494 -38.88 -1.07 -34.55
N VAL A 495 -37.78 -0.81 -35.26
CA VAL A 495 -37.48 -1.42 -36.56
C VAL A 495 -37.30 -2.93 -36.44
N ILE A 496 -36.55 -3.42 -35.45
CA ILE A 496 -36.37 -4.87 -35.21
C ILE A 496 -37.71 -5.54 -34.87
N LYS A 497 -38.54 -4.93 -34.00
CA LYS A 497 -39.89 -5.46 -33.71
C LYS A 497 -40.79 -5.49 -34.94
N ALA A 498 -40.72 -4.47 -35.79
CA ALA A 498 -41.49 -4.43 -37.03
C ALA A 498 -41.04 -5.49 -38.05
N GLU A 499 -39.73 -5.68 -38.21
CA GLU A 499 -39.15 -6.73 -39.07
C GLU A 499 -39.50 -8.13 -38.57
N VAL A 500 -39.36 -8.39 -37.27
CA VAL A 500 -39.74 -9.69 -36.67
C VAL A 500 -41.24 -9.94 -36.82
N ALA A 501 -42.09 -8.94 -36.60
CA ALA A 501 -43.53 -9.07 -36.81
C ALA A 501 -43.91 -9.33 -38.27
N ASN A 502 -43.22 -8.68 -39.23
CA ASN A 502 -43.42 -8.93 -40.66
C ASN A 502 -42.93 -10.33 -41.07
N ALA A 503 -41.78 -10.78 -40.55
CA ALA A 503 -41.28 -12.12 -40.78
C ALA A 503 -42.24 -13.19 -40.23
N MET A 504 -42.80 -12.98 -39.02
CA MET A 504 -43.79 -13.89 -38.44
C MET A 504 -45.11 -13.89 -39.23
N ARG A 505 -45.57 -12.74 -39.75
CA ARG A 505 -46.75 -12.69 -40.64
C ARG A 505 -46.52 -13.41 -41.95
N ASN A 506 -45.37 -13.20 -42.59
CA ASN A 506 -45.02 -13.88 -43.84
C ASN A 506 -44.88 -15.39 -43.64
N PHE A 507 -44.33 -15.83 -42.51
CA PHE A 507 -44.25 -17.24 -42.13
C PHE A 507 -45.64 -17.86 -41.87
N ALA A 508 -46.55 -17.11 -41.22
CA ALA A 508 -47.91 -17.57 -41.00
C ALA A 508 -48.72 -17.64 -42.31
N GLN A 509 -48.48 -16.74 -43.27
CA GLN A 509 -49.12 -16.78 -44.59
C GLN A 509 -48.62 -17.95 -45.44
N THR A 510 -47.32 -18.27 -45.39
CA THR A 510 -46.75 -19.44 -46.09
C THR A 510 -47.13 -20.79 -45.49
N LEU A 511 -47.65 -20.81 -44.25
CA LEU A 511 -48.26 -22.00 -43.63
C LEU A 511 -49.77 -22.15 -43.91
N ALA A 512 -50.40 -21.12 -44.47
CA ALA A 512 -51.83 -21.08 -44.79
C ALA A 512 -52.13 -21.28 -46.29
N GLU A 513 -51.09 -21.36 -47.12
CA GLU A 513 -51.09 -21.95 -48.47
C GLU A 513 -50.65 -23.42 -48.39
#